data_AF-A0A432USK2-F1
#
_entry.id   AF-A0A432USK2-F1
#
_cell.length_a   1.000
_cell.length_b   1.000
_cell.length_c   1.000
_cell.angle_alpha   90.00
_cell.angle_beta   90.00
_cell.angle_gamma   90.00
#
_symmetry.space_group_name_H-M   'P 1'
#
loop_
_entity.id
_entity.type
_entity.pdbx_description
1 polymer ?
#
loop_
_entity_poly.entity_id
_entity_poly.type
_entity_poly.pdbx_seq_one_letter_code
_entity_poly.pdbx_strand_id
1 'polypeptide(L)' 'MIPSRSNALEPRPCDEVAYKERHLIECFFGKIKHYRRVFSRFEKKAINFLGFLHFVATLIWMR' A
#
# COMPACT_ATOMS: atom_id res chain seq x y z
N MET A 1 3.01 -1.49 -12.18
CA MET A 1 3.81 -2.36 -13.07
C MET A 1 5.04 -2.83 -12.28
N ILE A 2 5.43 -4.09 -12.35
CA ILE A 2 6.64 -4.59 -11.66
C ILE A 2 7.73 -4.69 -12.73
N PRO A 3 8.90 -4.06 -12.54
CA PRO A 3 9.99 -4.10 -13.51
C PRO A 3 10.46 -5.54 -13.72
N SER A 4 10.93 -5.81 -14.92
CA SER A 4 11.48 -7.12 -15.28
C SER A 4 12.72 -7.41 -14.43
N ARG A 5 12.94 -8.68 -14.06
CA ARG A 5 14.18 -9.08 -13.38
C ARG A 5 15.37 -8.83 -14.31
N SER A 6 16.53 -8.55 -13.74
CA SER A 6 17.77 -8.26 -14.50
C SER A 6 18.17 -9.35 -15.50
N ASN A 7 17.76 -10.59 -15.26
CA ASN A 7 18.05 -11.75 -16.11
C ASN A 7 16.93 -12.09 -17.11
N ALA A 8 15.96 -11.18 -17.31
CA ALA A 8 14.87 -11.41 -18.26
C ALA A 8 15.38 -11.29 -19.71
N LEU A 9 15.15 -12.31 -20.53
CA LEU A 9 15.50 -12.29 -21.96
C LEU A 9 14.76 -11.16 -22.71
N GLU A 10 13.50 -10.91 -22.36
CA GLU A 10 12.70 -9.81 -22.91
C GLU A 10 12.18 -8.92 -21.79
N PRO A 11 12.88 -7.80 -21.48
CA PRO A 11 12.43 -6.85 -20.48
C PRO A 11 11.20 -6.10 -20.98
N ARG A 12 10.12 -6.14 -20.20
CA ARG A 12 8.93 -5.31 -20.41
C ARG A 12 9.28 -3.85 -20.18
N PRO A 13 8.80 -2.92 -21.03
CA PRO A 13 8.91 -1.49 -20.76
C PRO A 13 8.17 -1.19 -19.44
N CYS A 14 8.87 -0.54 -18.52
CA CYS A 14 8.30 -0.12 -17.25
C CYS A 14 8.74 1.32 -17.01
N ASP A 15 7.79 2.22 -16.82
CA ASP A 15 8.09 3.60 -16.48
C ASP A 15 8.71 3.66 -15.08
N GLU A 16 9.99 4.00 -15.02
CA GLU A 16 10.75 4.06 -13.76
C GLU A 16 10.19 5.13 -12.81
N VAL A 17 9.70 6.25 -13.37
CA VAL A 17 9.08 7.34 -12.59
C VAL A 17 7.82 6.83 -11.90
N ALA A 18 6.91 6.20 -12.65
CA ALA A 18 5.69 5.62 -12.08
C ALA A 18 5.99 4.47 -11.10
N TYR A 19 7.05 3.69 -11.35
CA TYR A 19 7.49 2.66 -10.42
C TYR A 19 8.05 3.26 -9.11
N LYS A 20 8.75 4.39 -9.18
CA LYS A 20 9.30 5.09 -8.01
C LYS A 20 8.19 5.64 -7.11
N GLU A 21 7.10 6.15 -7.68
CA GLU A 21 5.94 6.61 -6.92
C GLU A 21 5.26 5.48 -6.12
N ARG A 22 5.40 4.23 -6.57
CA ARG A 22 4.90 3.04 -5.84
C ARG A 22 5.49 2.92 -4.43
N HIS A 23 6.70 3.41 -4.22
CA HIS A 23 7.33 3.40 -2.90
C HIS A 23 6.50 4.17 -1.86
N LEU A 24 5.90 5.29 -2.24
CA LEU A 24 5.05 6.09 -1.35
C LEU A 24 3.82 5.28 -0.89
N ILE A 25 3.22 4.55 -1.82
CA ILE A 25 2.09 3.67 -1.55
C ILE A 25 2.51 2.52 -0.62
N GLU A 26 3.66 1.90 -0.86
CA GLU A 26 4.20 0.85 0.01
C GLU A 26 4.51 1.35 1.43
N CYS A 27 5.13 2.52 1.56
CA CYS A 27 5.37 3.17 2.84
C CYS A 27 4.06 3.46 3.57
N PHE A 28 3.03 3.93 2.86
CA PHE A 28 1.71 4.16 3.43
C PHE A 28 1.08 2.87 3.96
N PHE A 29 1.12 1.78 3.19
CA PHE A 29 0.66 0.48 3.67
C PHE A 29 1.49 -0.07 4.84
N GLY A 30 2.79 0.21 4.87
CA GLY A 30 3.64 -0.07 6.03
C GLY A 30 3.15 0.65 7.28
N LYS A 31 2.84 1.94 7.17
CA LYS A 31 2.25 2.75 8.25
C LYS A 31 0.91 2.20 8.73
N ILE A 32 0.01 1.87 7.81
CA ILE A 32 -1.31 1.29 8.14
C ILE A 32 -1.17 -0.05 8.86
N LYS A 33 -0.22 -0.90 8.47
CA LYS A 33 -0.04 -2.23 9.07
C LYS A 33 0.40 -2.19 10.54
N HIS A 34 0.95 -1.07 11.04
CA HIS A 34 1.18 -0.92 12.48
C HIS A 34 -0.11 -0.98 13.31
N TYR A 35 -1.24 -0.61 12.71
CA TYR A 35 -2.54 -0.72 13.36
C TYR A 35 -3.02 -2.17 13.28
N ARG A 36 -2.80 -2.94 14.36
CA ARG A 36 -3.15 -4.36 14.48
C ARG A 36 -4.56 -4.69 13.99
N ARG A 37 -5.53 -3.80 14.24
CA ARG A 37 -6.93 -3.98 13.83
C ARG A 37 -7.12 -4.01 12.31
N VAL A 38 -6.35 -3.19 11.58
CA VAL A 38 -6.34 -3.17 10.12
C VAL A 38 -5.54 -4.35 9.58
N PHE A 39 -4.34 -4.61 10.14
CA PHE A 39 -3.49 -5.72 9.72
C PHE A 39 -4.18 -7.09 9.83
N SER A 40 -4.76 -7.41 10.99
CA SER A 40 -5.42 -8.70 11.22
C SER A 40 -6.85 -8.76 10.68
N ARG A 41 -7.36 -7.67 10.09
CA ARG A 41 -8.72 -7.56 9.54
C ARG A 41 -9.80 -8.07 10.52
N PHE A 42 -9.80 -7.55 11.75
CA PHE A 42 -10.76 -7.99 12.77
C PHE A 42 -12.22 -7.63 12.46
N GLU A 43 -12.45 -6.62 11.61
CA GLU A 43 -13.80 -6.21 11.24
C GLU A 43 -14.48 -7.25 10.35
N LYS A 44 -15.59 -7.83 10.83
CA LYS A 44 -16.42 -8.77 10.06
C LYS A 44 -17.14 -8.11 8.88
N LYS A 45 -17.51 -6.83 9.03
CA LYS A 45 -18.23 -6.07 8.00
C LYS A 45 -17.25 -5.19 7.21
N ALA A 46 -17.40 -5.21 5.88
CA ALA A 46 -16.59 -4.37 4.99
C ALA A 46 -16.73 -2.87 5.30
N ILE A 47 -17.93 -2.42 5.67
CA ILE A 47 -18.22 -1.02 6.02
C ILE A 47 -17.39 -0.58 7.23
N ASN A 48 -17.34 -1.40 8.28
CA ASN A 48 -16.56 -1.08 9.47
C ASN A 48 -15.06 -1.08 9.18
N PHE A 49 -14.59 -2.03 8.37
CA PHE A 49 -13.19 -2.09 7.95
C PHE A 49 -12.80 -0.82 7.19
N LEU A 50 -13.65 -0.38 6.25
CA LEU A 50 -13.45 0.84 5.48
C LEU A 50 -13.45 2.08 6.39
N GLY A 51 -14.37 2.16 7.34
CA GLY A 51 -14.40 3.25 8.35
C GLY A 51 -13.10 3.32 9.15
N PHE A 52 -12.56 2.16 9.56
CA PHE A 52 -11.27 2.10 10.25
C PHE A 52 -10.10 2.50 9.35
N LEU A 53 -10.15 2.13 8.07
CA LEU A 53 -9.14 2.51 7.09
C LEU A 53 -9.09 4.03 6.91
N HIS A 54 -10.26 4.68 6.77
CA HIS A 54 -10.35 6.13 6.71
C HIS A 54 -9.85 6.80 7.99
N PHE A 55 -10.25 6.29 9.15
CA PHE A 55 -9.79 6.82 10.44
C PHE A 55 -8.26 6.78 10.56
N VAL A 56 -7.64 5.65 10.25
CA VAL A 56 -6.17 5.49 10.26
C VAL A 56 -5.52 6.39 9.21
N ALA A 57 -6.09 6.50 8.02
CA ALA A 57 -5.58 7.40 6.98
C ALA A 57 -5.57 8.87 7.46
N THR A 58 -6.63 9.33 8.12
CA THR A 58 -6.71 10.68 8.70
C THR A 58 -5.67 10.89 9.79
N LEU A 59 -5.42 9.90 10.65
CA LEU A 59 -4.37 9.99 11.67
C LEU A 59 -2.96 10.09 11.06
N ILE A 60 -2.70 9.35 9.97
CA ILE A 60 -1.44 9.43 9.25
C ILE A 60 -1.30 10.78 8.54
N TRP A 61 -2.40 11.35 8.06
CA TRP A 61 -2.43 12.67 7.41
C TRP A 61 -2.18 13.84 8.39
N MET A 62 -2.71 13.73 9.62
CA MET A 62 -2.53 14.76 10.66
C MET A 62 -1.15 14.71 11.35
N ARG A 63 -0.29 13.79 10.96
CA ARG A 63 1.07 13.63 11.51
C ARG A 63 2.10 14.29 10.62
#